data_AF-A0A9D4TNK7-F1
#
_entry.id   AF-A0A9D4TNK7-F1
#
_cell.length_a   1.000
_cell.length_b   1.000
_cell.length_c   1.000
_cell.angle_alpha   90.00
_cell.angle_beta   90.00
_cell.angle_gamma   90.00
#
_symmetry.space_group_name_H-M   'P 1'
#
loop_
_entity.id
_entity.type
_entity.pdbx_description
1 polymer ?
#
loop_
_entity_poly.entity_id
_entity_poly.type
_entity_poly.pdbx_seq_one_letter_code
_entity_poly.pdbx_strand_id
1 'polypeptide(L)'
;MGSTWAWRQLLGDALIAALLAFVADAVAQWLLGAKRLVLRRCAVMSLYGFIWYGPSNHLWHGLLTELFNQSSPGQGLLSKAHVVAQRVALDQLTYAPCNNSLMIFYIAAVADRLGLKAALAKVQSELLAVQLRGWRFWPVVQSINQFFVPLRFRVLFNSTAAVCWTAFVITRTRTRTARRRSSLKWPPEFEVQARHIHLESAKLV
;
A
#
# COMPACT_ATOMS: atom_id res chain seq x y z
N MET A 1 9.55 11.74 -33.28
CA MET A 1 8.16 11.50 -32.82
C MET A 1 8.08 10.83 -31.42
N GLY A 2 9.03 11.08 -30.51
CA GLY A 2 9.15 10.30 -29.25
C GLY A 2 8.78 11.00 -27.93
N SER A 3 8.83 12.34 -27.84
CA SER A 3 8.70 13.05 -26.56
C SER A 3 7.26 13.29 -26.10
N THR A 4 6.35 13.62 -27.01
CA THR A 4 4.94 13.94 -26.67
C THR A 4 4.14 12.73 -26.21
N TRP A 5 4.51 11.53 -26.65
CA TRP A 5 3.89 10.27 -26.22
C TRP A 5 4.31 9.83 -24.82
N ALA A 6 5.57 10.08 -24.46
CA ALA A 6 6.08 9.75 -23.12
C ALA A 6 5.35 10.54 -22.04
N TRP A 7 5.18 11.85 -22.22
CA TRP A 7 4.47 12.71 -21.26
C TRP A 7 3.00 12.34 -21.08
N ARG A 8 2.32 11.95 -22.16
CA ARG A 8 0.92 11.49 -22.10
C ARG A 8 0.77 10.20 -21.30
N GLN A 9 1.69 9.25 -21.48
CA GLN A 9 1.67 8.00 -20.72
C GLN A 9 2.00 8.23 -19.24
N LEU A 10 3.03 9.03 -18.96
CA LEU A 10 3.39 9.40 -17.59
C LEU A 10 2.21 10.07 -16.85
N LEU A 11 1.52 10.99 -17.51
CA LEU A 11 0.35 11.66 -16.94
C LEU A 11 -0.81 10.67 -16.73
N GLY A 12 -1.03 9.75 -17.67
CA GLY A 12 -2.04 8.70 -17.53
C GLY A 12 -1.77 7.81 -16.31
N ASP A 13 -0.54 7.36 -16.15
CA ASP A 13 -0.11 6.54 -15.01
C ASP A 13 -0.25 7.30 -13.68
N ALA A 14 0.10 8.59 -13.66
CA ALA A 14 -0.09 9.47 -12.50
C ALA A 14 -1.58 9.62 -12.12
N LEU A 15 -2.46 9.85 -13.09
CA LEU A 15 -3.90 9.98 -12.86
C LEU A 15 -4.53 8.67 -12.37
N ILE A 16 -4.15 7.54 -12.98
CA ILE A 16 -4.61 6.21 -12.57
C ILE A 16 -4.16 5.91 -11.14
N ALA A 17 -2.89 6.16 -10.82
CA ALA A 17 -2.33 5.99 -9.48
C ALA A 17 -3.05 6.87 -8.44
N ALA A 18 -3.34 8.13 -8.78
CA ALA A 18 -4.07 9.05 -7.91
C ALA A 18 -5.48 8.54 -7.60
N LEU A 19 -6.25 8.19 -8.62
CA LEU A 19 -7.62 7.69 -8.48
C LEU A 19 -7.65 6.40 -7.66
N LEU A 20 -6.75 5.46 -7.93
CA LEU A 20 -6.72 4.18 -7.23
C LEU A 20 -6.22 4.32 -5.79
N ALA A 21 -5.31 5.25 -5.50
CA ALA A 21 -4.91 5.56 -4.13
C ALA A 21 -6.08 6.19 -3.33
N PHE A 22 -6.88 7.05 -3.95
CA PHE A 22 -8.10 7.59 -3.34
C PHE A 22 -9.09 6.46 -3.01
N VAL A 23 -9.38 5.60 -3.99
CA VAL A 23 -10.32 4.47 -3.82
C VAL A 23 -9.79 3.50 -2.77
N ALA A 24 -8.51 3.15 -2.78
CA ALA A 24 -7.89 2.26 -1.81
C ALA A 24 -8.06 2.77 -0.37
N ASP A 25 -7.81 4.06 -0.13
CA ASP A 25 -7.97 4.65 1.21
C ASP A 25 -9.45 4.80 1.60
N ALA A 26 -10.34 5.10 0.65
CA ALA A 26 -11.79 5.12 0.92
C ALA A 26 -12.30 3.73 1.32
N VAL A 27 -11.92 2.69 0.59
CA VAL A 27 -12.22 1.28 0.93
C VAL A 27 -11.58 0.91 2.27
N ALA A 28 -10.35 1.35 2.53
CA ALA A 28 -9.67 1.12 3.80
C ALA A 28 -10.46 1.68 4.98
N GLN A 29 -10.90 2.94 4.88
CA GLN A 29 -11.65 3.62 5.92
C GLN A 29 -13.02 2.95 6.15
N TRP A 30 -13.71 2.57 5.06
CA TRP A 30 -14.95 1.82 5.14
C TRP A 30 -14.75 0.45 5.83
N LEU A 31 -13.73 -0.29 5.40
CA LEU A 31 -13.27 -1.53 6.03
C LEU A 31 -12.65 -1.33 7.41
N LEU A 32 -12.48 -0.11 7.90
CA LEU A 32 -12.12 0.19 9.29
C LEU A 32 -13.33 0.64 10.11
N GLY A 33 -14.50 0.78 9.48
CA GLY A 33 -15.78 1.04 10.16
C GLY A 33 -16.05 2.52 10.33
N ALA A 34 -15.39 3.36 9.53
CA ALA A 34 -15.63 4.79 9.53
C ALA A 34 -17.09 5.07 9.10
N LYS A 35 -17.86 5.72 9.98
CA LYS A 35 -19.25 6.15 9.67
C LYS A 35 -19.30 7.22 8.58
N ARG A 36 -18.22 7.98 8.41
CA ARG A 36 -18.02 9.01 7.38
C ARG A 36 -16.61 8.92 6.83
N LEU A 37 -16.46 9.10 5.53
CA LEU A 37 -15.15 9.12 4.89
C LEU A 37 -14.40 10.41 5.24
N VAL A 38 -13.16 10.27 5.69
CA VAL A 38 -12.22 11.35 5.92
C VAL A 38 -11.59 11.73 4.58
N LEU A 39 -12.29 12.58 3.82
CA LEU A 39 -11.88 13.00 2.47
C LEU A 39 -10.48 13.61 2.41
N ARG A 40 -10.07 14.33 3.47
CA ARG A 40 -8.71 14.86 3.59
C ARG A 40 -7.66 13.75 3.45
N ARG A 41 -7.87 12.60 4.09
CA ARG A 41 -6.92 11.48 4.04
C ARG A 41 -6.90 10.85 2.65
N CYS A 42 -8.06 10.66 2.03
CA CYS A 42 -8.15 10.18 0.66
C CYS A 42 -7.43 11.13 -0.32
N ALA A 43 -7.57 12.44 -0.14
CA ALA A 43 -6.90 13.45 -0.95
C ALA A 43 -5.37 13.42 -0.79
N VAL A 44 -4.87 13.24 0.45
CA VAL A 44 -3.43 13.07 0.73
C VAL A 44 -2.89 11.82 0.01
N MET A 45 -3.61 10.69 0.06
CA MET A 45 -3.22 9.47 -0.65
C MET A 45 -3.26 9.65 -2.17
N SER A 46 -4.28 10.32 -2.68
CA SER A 46 -4.40 10.65 -4.10
C SER A 46 -3.23 11.52 -4.58
N LEU A 47 -2.80 12.48 -3.77
CA LEU A 47 -1.68 13.37 -4.10
C LEU A 47 -0.36 12.59 -4.16
N TYR A 48 -0.14 11.67 -3.22
CA TYR A 48 1.00 10.76 -3.25
C TYR A 48 1.01 9.90 -4.53
N GLY A 49 -0.16 9.36 -4.89
CA GLY A 49 -0.37 8.62 -6.14
C GLY A 49 0.04 9.41 -7.38
N PHE A 50 -0.44 10.66 -7.46
CA PHE A 50 -0.22 11.54 -8.60
C PHE A 50 1.22 12.04 -8.73
N ILE A 51 1.79 12.58 -7.64
CA ILE A 51 3.07 13.27 -7.69
C ILE A 51 4.23 12.28 -7.70
N TRP A 52 4.14 11.23 -6.88
CA TRP A 52 5.27 10.35 -6.63
C TRP A 52 5.08 8.96 -7.22
N TYR A 53 4.05 8.24 -6.78
CA TYR A 53 3.96 6.80 -7.06
C TYR A 53 3.81 6.51 -8.56
N GLY A 54 2.87 7.17 -9.25
CA GLY A 54 2.67 6.97 -10.69
C GLY A 54 3.94 7.29 -11.51
N PRO A 55 4.50 8.51 -11.42
CA PRO A 55 5.70 8.87 -12.18
C PRO A 55 6.92 8.01 -11.84
N SER A 56 7.19 7.77 -10.55
CA SER A 56 8.34 6.95 -10.14
C SER A 56 8.22 5.51 -10.60
N ASN A 57 7.02 4.92 -10.54
CA ASN A 57 6.77 3.55 -10.98
C ASN A 57 6.90 3.40 -12.50
N HIS A 58 6.46 4.40 -13.28
CA HIS A 58 6.65 4.43 -14.72
C HIS A 58 8.15 4.42 -15.08
N LEU A 59 8.92 5.34 -14.48
CA LEU A 59 10.36 5.45 -14.71
C LEU A 59 11.11 4.19 -14.28
N TRP A 60 10.74 3.62 -13.13
CA TRP A 60 11.36 2.40 -12.61
C TRP A 60 11.14 1.19 -13.53
N HIS A 61 9.92 0.99 -14.04
CA HIS A 61 9.67 -0.08 -15.00
C HIS A 61 10.35 0.16 -16.35
N GLY A 62 10.52 1.41 -16.76
CA GLY A 62 11.37 1.78 -17.91
C GLY A 62 12.81 1.31 -17.69
N LEU A 63 13.41 1.70 -16.56
CA LEU A 63 14.77 1.30 -16.18
C LEU A 63 14.93 -0.23 -16.12
N LEU A 64 13.99 -0.94 -15.49
CA LEU A 64 13.99 -2.42 -15.48
C LEU A 64 13.89 -3.03 -16.87
N THR A 65 13.23 -2.35 -17.81
CA THR A 65 13.12 -2.81 -19.19
C THR A 65 14.45 -2.69 -19.92
N GLU A 66 15.16 -1.58 -19.72
CA GLU A 66 16.49 -1.30 -20.26
C GLU A 66 17.57 -2.23 -19.67
N LEU A 67 17.63 -2.35 -18.35
CA LEU A 67 18.63 -3.17 -17.65
C LEU A 67 18.58 -4.65 -18.04
N PHE A 68 17.40 -5.15 -18.38
CA PHE A 68 17.18 -6.56 -18.68
C PHE A 68 16.80 -6.81 -20.15
N ASN A 69 17.12 -5.88 -21.06
CA ASN A 69 17.01 -6.00 -22.53
C ASN A 69 15.83 -6.85 -23.02
N GLN A 70 14.61 -6.40 -22.73
CA GLN A 70 13.38 -7.21 -22.87
C GLN A 70 12.92 -7.53 -24.31
N SER A 71 13.79 -7.37 -25.32
CA SER A 71 13.42 -7.31 -26.73
C SER A 71 14.33 -8.13 -27.64
N SER A 72 14.66 -9.38 -27.27
CA SER A 72 15.15 -10.35 -28.27
C SER A 72 13.99 -11.28 -28.68
N PRO A 73 13.46 -11.13 -29.91
CA PRO A 73 12.56 -12.14 -30.49
C PRO A 73 13.28 -13.49 -30.47
N GLY A 74 12.68 -14.51 -29.85
CA GLY A 74 13.26 -15.87 -29.78
C GLY A 74 13.67 -16.37 -28.39
N GLN A 75 13.53 -15.57 -27.31
CA GLN A 75 13.77 -16.06 -25.95
C GLN A 75 12.75 -17.14 -25.54
N GLY A 76 13.24 -18.34 -25.19
CA GLY A 76 12.43 -19.45 -24.69
C GLY A 76 11.77 -19.15 -23.34
N LEU A 77 10.68 -19.86 -23.00
CA LEU A 77 9.87 -19.63 -21.80
C LEU A 77 10.69 -19.58 -20.49
N LEU A 78 11.67 -20.47 -20.34
CA LEU A 78 12.54 -20.54 -19.15
C LEU A 78 13.42 -19.29 -19.00
N SER A 79 13.95 -18.76 -20.12
CA SER A 79 14.75 -17.53 -20.10
C SER A 79 13.90 -16.31 -19.71
N LYS A 80 12.64 -16.24 -20.16
CA LYS A 80 11.70 -15.20 -19.75
C LYS A 80 11.37 -15.27 -18.26
N ALA A 81 11.11 -16.47 -17.73
CA ALA A 81 10.83 -16.67 -16.31
C ALA A 81 12.02 -16.25 -15.43
N HIS A 82 13.26 -16.58 -15.84
CA HIS A 82 14.47 -16.14 -15.15
C HIS A 82 14.61 -14.61 -15.13
N VAL A 83 14.43 -13.94 -16.27
CA VAL A 83 14.47 -12.47 -16.35
C VAL A 83 13.39 -11.82 -15.48
N VAL A 84 12.17 -12.38 -15.47
CA VAL A 84 11.10 -11.89 -14.60
C VAL A 84 11.46 -12.06 -13.13
N ALA A 85 12.00 -13.22 -12.73
CA ALA A 85 12.41 -13.46 -11.35
C ALA A 85 13.49 -12.47 -10.90
N GLN A 86 14.49 -12.17 -11.75
CA GLN A 86 15.52 -11.18 -11.43
C GLN A 86 14.94 -9.76 -11.28
N ARG A 87 14.00 -9.37 -12.15
CA ARG A 87 13.33 -8.06 -12.06
C ARG A 87 12.51 -7.93 -10.79
N VAL A 88 11.74 -8.96 -10.45
CA VAL A 88 10.93 -9.00 -9.23
C VAL A 88 11.84 -8.96 -8.01
N ALA A 89 12.94 -9.71 -8.01
CA ALA A 89 13.91 -9.66 -6.91
C ALA A 89 14.49 -8.25 -6.75
N LEU A 90 14.91 -7.61 -7.85
CA LEU A 90 15.46 -6.26 -7.82
C LEU A 90 14.42 -5.24 -7.33
N ASP A 91 13.19 -5.29 -7.84
CA ASP A 91 12.07 -4.43 -7.42
C ASP A 91 11.79 -4.57 -5.92
N GLN A 92 11.72 -5.80 -5.44
CA GLN A 92 11.35 -6.13 -4.07
C GLN A 92 12.46 -5.82 -3.05
N LEU A 93 13.72 -5.75 -3.48
CA LEU A 93 14.88 -5.44 -2.63
C LEU A 93 15.29 -3.97 -2.68
N THR A 94 14.87 -3.21 -3.69
CA THR A 94 15.30 -1.81 -3.87
C THR A 94 14.13 -0.83 -3.87
N TYR A 95 13.32 -0.82 -4.94
CA TYR A 95 12.23 0.13 -5.12
C TYR A 95 11.13 -0.04 -4.06
N ALA A 96 10.73 -1.29 -3.74
CA ALA A 96 9.66 -1.53 -2.77
C ALA A 96 10.00 -1.03 -1.35
N PRO A 97 11.19 -1.32 -0.76
CA PRO A 97 11.59 -0.73 0.52
C PRO A 97 11.64 0.81 0.51
N CYS A 98 12.19 1.41 -0.55
CA CYS A 98 12.26 2.87 -0.68
C CYS A 98 10.86 3.50 -0.75
N ASN A 99 10.00 2.94 -1.58
CA ASN A 99 8.63 3.41 -1.74
C ASN A 99 7.81 3.25 -0.44
N ASN A 100 7.90 2.09 0.21
CA ASN A 100 7.22 1.85 1.49
C ASN A 100 7.70 2.81 2.58
N SER A 101 9.01 3.07 2.67
CA SER A 101 9.58 4.02 3.63
C SER A 101 9.03 5.42 3.42
N LEU A 102 9.03 5.87 2.17
CA LEU A 102 8.52 7.20 1.81
C LEU A 102 7.01 7.31 2.06
N MET A 103 6.23 6.27 1.73
CA MET A 103 4.79 6.25 1.98
C MET A 103 4.47 6.32 3.47
N ILE A 104 5.13 5.51 4.31
CA ILE A 104 4.93 5.53 5.77
C ILE A 104 5.29 6.91 6.32
N PHE A 105 6.43 7.47 5.90
CA PHE A 105 6.85 8.81 6.29
C PHE A 105 5.82 9.87 5.88
N TYR A 106 5.37 9.85 4.63
CA TYR A 106 4.44 10.81 4.07
C TYR A 106 3.09 10.79 4.79
N ILE A 107 2.56 9.59 5.05
CA ILE A 107 1.33 9.44 5.84
C ILE A 107 1.54 9.99 7.25
N ALA A 108 2.64 9.62 7.91
CA ALA A 108 2.95 10.07 9.27
C ALA A 108 3.07 11.59 9.36
N ALA A 109 3.82 12.21 8.43
CA ALA A 109 4.08 13.64 8.45
C ALA A 109 2.88 14.48 7.98
N VAL A 110 2.17 14.04 6.93
CA VAL A 110 1.13 14.85 6.27
C VAL A 110 -0.27 14.46 6.72
N ALA A 111 -0.62 13.17 6.68
CA ALA A 111 -1.96 12.72 7.06
C ALA A 111 -2.15 12.79 8.58
N ASP A 112 -1.24 12.17 9.33
CA ASP A 112 -1.27 12.08 10.80
C ASP A 112 -0.72 13.36 11.47
N ARG A 113 -0.10 14.27 10.70
CA ARG A 113 0.50 15.55 11.17
C ARG A 113 1.53 15.36 12.29
N LEU A 114 2.25 14.25 12.27
CA LEU A 114 3.34 14.01 13.20
C LEU A 114 4.54 14.89 12.83
N GLY A 115 5.29 15.35 13.84
CA GLY A 115 6.57 16.02 13.61
C GLY A 115 7.57 15.10 12.90
N LEU A 116 8.54 15.67 12.17
CA LEU A 116 9.47 14.91 11.33
C LEU A 116 10.21 13.79 12.09
N LYS A 117 10.64 14.06 13.33
CA LYS A 117 11.29 13.05 14.19
C LYS A 117 10.37 11.85 14.49
N ALA A 118 9.09 12.12 14.78
CA ALA A 118 8.11 11.07 15.06
C ALA A 118 7.74 10.29 13.79
N ALA A 119 7.68 10.96 12.63
CA ALA A 119 7.49 10.29 11.34
C ALA A 119 8.66 9.34 11.02
N LEU A 120 9.90 9.76 11.23
CA LEU A 120 11.08 8.90 11.04
C LEU A 120 11.09 7.70 12.00
N ALA A 121 10.75 7.91 13.27
CA ALA A 121 10.63 6.81 14.24
C ALA A 121 9.54 5.80 13.83
N LYS A 122 8.44 6.27 13.22
CA LYS A 122 7.39 5.40 12.69
C LYS A 122 7.88 4.58 11.50
N VAL A 123 8.66 5.16 10.59
CA VAL A 123 9.30 4.40 9.51
C VAL A 123 10.18 3.30 10.08
N GLN A 124 11.07 3.62 11.01
CA GLN A 124 12.00 2.64 11.60
C GLN A 124 11.29 1.47 12.30
N SER A 125 10.17 1.75 12.97
CA SER A 125 9.41 0.73 13.70
C SER A 125 8.46 -0.10 12.81
N GLU A 126 7.88 0.50 11.76
CA GLU A 126 6.86 -0.18 10.95
C GLU A 126 7.41 -0.79 9.64
N LEU A 127 8.50 -0.24 9.09
CA LEU A 127 8.99 -0.59 7.75
C LEU A 127 9.26 -2.09 7.62
N LEU A 128 10.00 -2.69 8.57
CA LEU A 128 10.33 -4.12 8.51
C LEU A 128 9.07 -4.99 8.53
N ALA A 129 8.10 -4.65 9.38
CA ALA A 129 6.85 -5.38 9.47
C ALA A 129 6.01 -5.25 8.19
N VAL A 130 5.98 -4.06 7.58
CA VAL A 130 5.32 -3.81 6.29
C VAL A 130 6.02 -4.58 5.17
N GLN A 131 7.36 -4.55 5.14
CA GLN A 131 8.16 -5.20 4.11
C GLN A 131 8.01 -6.72 4.14
N LEU A 132 8.12 -7.35 5.33
CA LEU A 132 7.94 -8.79 5.48
C LEU A 132 6.55 -9.26 5.07
N ARG A 133 5.52 -8.47 5.37
CA ARG A 133 4.16 -8.74 4.90
C ARG A 133 4.09 -8.61 3.38
N GLY A 134 4.67 -7.54 2.83
CA GLY A 134 4.70 -7.28 1.40
C GLY A 134 5.42 -8.37 0.59
N TRP A 135 6.55 -8.88 1.08
CA TRP A 135 7.30 -9.96 0.43
C TRP A 135 6.55 -11.29 0.31
N ARG A 136 5.44 -11.47 1.03
CA ARG A 136 4.60 -12.67 0.88
C ARG A 136 3.54 -12.54 -0.22
N PHE A 137 3.30 -11.33 -0.71
CA PHE A 137 2.22 -11.02 -1.64
C PHE A 137 2.75 -10.43 -2.94
N TRP A 138 3.57 -9.39 -2.84
CA TRP A 138 4.04 -8.62 -3.99
C TRP A 138 4.92 -9.39 -4.97
N PRO A 139 5.84 -10.29 -4.56
CA PRO A 139 6.62 -11.05 -5.54
C PRO A 139 5.75 -11.88 -6.48
N VAL A 140 4.67 -12.49 -5.97
CA VAL A 140 3.74 -13.30 -6.77
C VAL A 140 2.96 -12.40 -7.73
N VAL A 141 2.40 -11.30 -7.21
CA VAL A 141 1.66 -10.31 -8.00
C VAL A 141 2.54 -9.72 -9.11
N GLN A 142 3.76 -9.32 -8.79
CA GLN A 142 4.68 -8.73 -9.75
C GLN A 142 5.19 -9.74 -10.77
N SER A 143 5.35 -11.01 -10.39
CA SER A 143 5.66 -12.08 -11.34
C SER A 143 4.55 -12.24 -12.38
N ILE A 144 3.29 -12.26 -11.94
CA ILE A 144 2.11 -12.30 -12.84
C ILE A 144 2.06 -11.04 -13.71
N ASN A 145 2.26 -9.87 -13.11
CA ASN A 145 2.25 -8.58 -13.81
C ASN A 145 3.30 -8.52 -14.92
N GLN A 146 4.53 -8.91 -14.63
CA GLN A 146 5.64 -8.85 -15.59
C GLN A 146 5.55 -9.93 -16.67
N PHE A 147 4.99 -11.10 -16.34
CA PHE A 147 4.93 -12.25 -17.25
C PHE A 147 3.72 -12.19 -18.19
N PHE A 148 2.55 -11.79 -17.70
CA PHE A 148 1.30 -11.83 -18.47
C PHE A 148 0.75 -10.46 -18.88
N VAL A 149 1.06 -9.39 -18.13
CA VAL A 149 0.43 -8.08 -18.35
C VAL A 149 1.30 -7.20 -19.27
N PRO A 150 0.75 -6.71 -20.39
CA PRO A 150 1.44 -5.77 -21.27
C PRO A 150 1.82 -4.48 -20.54
N LEU A 151 2.95 -3.86 -20.90
CA LEU A 151 3.52 -2.68 -20.22
C LEU A 151 2.49 -1.59 -19.90
N ARG A 152 1.61 -1.27 -20.86
CA ARG A 152 0.55 -0.25 -20.75
C ARG A 152 -0.48 -0.48 -19.64
N PHE A 153 -0.65 -1.72 -19.18
CA PHE A 153 -1.65 -2.10 -18.17
C PHE A 153 -1.02 -2.46 -16.82
N ARG A 154 0.31 -2.45 -16.71
CA ARG A 154 1.00 -2.90 -15.49
C ARG A 154 0.71 -2.00 -14.29
N VAL A 155 0.59 -0.70 -14.50
CA VAL A 155 0.23 0.27 -13.44
C VAL A 155 -1.20 -0.01 -12.96
N LEU A 156 -2.16 -0.16 -13.87
CA LEU A 156 -3.55 -0.47 -13.53
C LEU A 156 -3.67 -1.78 -12.74
N PHE A 157 -2.97 -2.84 -13.18
CA PHE A 157 -2.95 -4.13 -12.48
C PHE A 157 -2.36 -3.99 -11.07
N ASN A 158 -1.19 -3.34 -10.95
CA ASN A 158 -0.50 -3.17 -9.68
C ASN A 158 -1.33 -2.36 -8.69
N SER A 159 -1.93 -1.26 -9.15
CA SER A 159 -2.81 -0.42 -8.35
C SER A 159 -4.10 -1.14 -7.94
N THR A 160 -4.67 -2.01 -8.79
CA THR A 160 -5.82 -2.86 -8.41
C THR A 160 -5.43 -3.87 -7.32
N ALA A 161 -4.27 -4.54 -7.48
CA ALA A 161 -3.74 -5.43 -6.46
C ALA A 161 -3.47 -4.71 -5.13
N ALA A 162 -3.07 -3.43 -5.17
CA ALA A 162 -2.87 -2.59 -3.99
C ALA A 162 -4.16 -2.34 -3.20
N VAL A 163 -5.31 -2.20 -3.88
CA VAL A 163 -6.63 -2.10 -3.23
C VAL A 163 -6.94 -3.41 -2.49
N CYS A 164 -6.77 -4.56 -3.16
CA CYS A 164 -6.98 -5.88 -2.55
C CYS A 164 -6.05 -6.12 -1.35
N TRP A 165 -4.77 -5.74 -1.48
CA TRP A 165 -3.79 -5.79 -0.41
C TRP A 165 -4.24 -4.98 0.82
N THR A 166 -4.66 -3.75 0.59
CA THR A 166 -5.12 -2.84 1.65
C THR A 166 -6.30 -3.45 2.41
N ALA A 167 -7.29 -3.99 1.69
CA ALA A 167 -8.44 -4.66 2.28
C ALA A 167 -8.03 -5.88 3.14
N PHE A 168 -7.10 -6.70 2.65
CA PHE A 168 -6.60 -7.87 3.36
C PHE A 168 -5.85 -7.51 4.64
N VAL A 169 -4.94 -6.54 4.59
CA VAL A 169 -4.16 -6.08 5.75
C VAL A 169 -5.07 -5.55 6.86
N ILE A 170 -6.10 -4.79 6.47
CA ILE A 170 -7.06 -4.20 7.42
C ILE A 170 -7.90 -5.27 8.09
N THR A 171 -8.39 -6.25 7.33
CA THR A 171 -9.17 -7.36 7.86
C THR A 171 -8.35 -8.16 8.88
N ARG A 172 -7.09 -8.49 8.57
CA ARG A 172 -6.21 -9.21 9.51
C ARG A 172 -5.89 -8.40 10.77
N THR A 173 -5.69 -7.09 10.62
CA THR A 173 -5.45 -6.20 11.77
C THR A 173 -6.66 -6.19 12.71
N ARG A 174 -7.88 -6.08 12.16
CA ARG A 174 -9.13 -6.14 12.94
C ARG A 174 -9.30 -7.45 13.69
N THR A 175 -9.08 -8.59 13.03
CA THR A 175 -9.19 -9.91 13.68
C THR A 175 -8.19 -10.06 14.83
N ARG A 176 -6.95 -9.57 14.68
CA ARG A 176 -5.95 -9.59 15.77
C ARG A 176 -6.36 -8.71 16.94
N THR A 177 -6.86 -7.49 16.69
CA THR A 177 -7.32 -6.59 17.74
C THR A 177 -8.54 -7.15 18.48
N ALA A 178 -9.51 -7.71 17.77
CA ALA A 178 -10.67 -8.37 18.36
C ALA A 178 -10.27 -9.56 19.24
N ARG A 179 -9.36 -10.42 18.75
CA ARG A 179 -8.85 -11.58 19.49
C ARG A 179 -8.04 -11.19 20.73
N ARG A 180 -7.24 -10.13 20.64
CA ARG A 180 -6.47 -9.60 21.77
C ARG A 180 -7.40 -9.01 22.85
N ARG A 181 -8.49 -8.36 22.43
CA ARG A 181 -9.51 -7.82 23.34
C ARG A 181 -10.29 -8.93 24.05
N SER A 182 -10.59 -10.03 23.36
CA SER A 182 -11.25 -11.19 23.97
C SER A 182 -10.33 -12.03 24.86
N SER A 183 -9.00 -12.03 24.61
CA SER A 183 -8.04 -12.72 25.47
C SER A 183 -7.66 -11.91 26.72
N LEU A 184 -7.89 -10.59 26.70
CA LEU A 184 -7.73 -9.73 27.86
C LEU A 184 -8.92 -9.99 28.80
N LYS A 185 -8.78 -10.92 29.73
CA LYS A 185 -9.72 -11.03 30.86
C LYS A 185 -9.56 -9.77 31.70
N TRP A 186 -10.66 -9.02 31.88
CA TRP A 186 -10.65 -7.89 32.78
C TRP A 186 -10.34 -8.37 34.19
N PRO A 187 -9.42 -7.72 34.92
CA PRO A 187 -9.30 -7.94 36.34
C PRO A 187 -10.67 -7.68 37.01
N PRO A 188 -11.14 -8.54 37.92
CA PRO A 188 -12.50 -8.49 38.47
C PRO A 188 -12.85 -7.14 39.11
N GLU A 189 -11.85 -6.41 39.61
CA GLU A 189 -11.99 -5.05 40.15
C GLU A 189 -12.55 -4.03 39.13
N PHE A 190 -12.26 -4.17 37.83
CA PHE A 190 -12.74 -3.24 36.80
C PHE A 190 -14.15 -3.59 36.29
N GLU A 191 -14.59 -4.85 36.39
CA GLU A 191 -15.96 -5.23 36.04
C GLU A 191 -16.98 -4.68 37.03
N VAL A 192 -16.62 -4.64 38.32
CA VAL A 192 -17.45 -4.05 39.38
C VAL A 192 -17.58 -2.53 39.17
N GLN A 193 -16.46 -1.85 38.87
CA GLN A 193 -16.44 -0.42 38.59
C GLN A 193 -17.31 -0.06 37.37
N ALA A 194 -17.21 -0.84 36.28
CA ALA A 194 -17.98 -0.64 35.06
C ALA A 194 -19.49 -0.88 35.27
N ARG A 195 -19.88 -1.88 36.07
CA ARG A 195 -21.28 -2.09 36.46
C ARG A 195 -21.83 -0.95 37.30
N HIS A 196 -21.06 -0.41 38.23
CA HIS A 196 -21.48 0.75 39.03
C HIS A 196 -21.73 1.98 38.18
N ILE A 197 -20.84 2.29 37.24
CA ILE A 197 -21.00 3.43 36.32
C ILE A 197 -22.24 3.25 35.43
N HIS A 198 -22.51 2.03 34.96
CA HIS A 198 -23.72 1.74 34.17
C HIS A 198 -25.01 1.86 34.97
N LEU A 199 -25.00 1.49 36.26
CA LEU A 199 -26.16 1.59 37.14
C LEU A 199 -26.43 3.04 37.58
N GLU A 200 -25.40 3.87 37.75
CA GLU A 200 -25.58 5.30 38.07
C GLU A 200 -26.11 6.08 36.86
N SER A 201 -25.59 5.81 35.67
CA SER A 201 -26.08 6.46 34.44
C SER A 201 -27.51 6.06 34.09
N ALA A 202 -27.97 4.85 34.47
CA ALA A 202 -29.36 4.42 34.29
C ALA A 202 -30.34 5.01 35.31
N LYS A 203 -29.86 5.57 36.43
CA LYS A 203 -30.69 6.29 37.42
C LYS A 203 -30.83 7.79 37.11
N LEU A 204 -30.05 8.30 36.16
CA LEU A 204 -30.03 9.70 35.74
C LEU A 204 -30.89 9.97 34.48
N VAL A 205 -31.69 8.99 34.06
CA VAL A 205 -32.71 9.07 33.01
C VAL A 205 -34.06 8.74 33.64
#